data_AF-A0A2P1G304-F1
#
_entry.id   AF-A0A2P1G304-F1
#
_cell.length_a   1.000
_cell.length_b   1.000
_cell.length_c   1.000
_cell.angle_alpha   90.00
_cell.angle_beta   90.00
_cell.angle_gamma   90.00
#
_symmetry.space_group_name_H-M   'P 1'
#
loop_
_entity.id
_entity.type
_entity.pdbx_description
1 polymer ?
#
loop_
_entity_poly.entity_id
_entity_poly.type
_entity_poly.pdbx_seq_one_letter_code
_entity_poly.pdbx_strand_id
1 'polypeptide(L)'
;MNINWYPGHMKKTRESLLEMSKLVDIVIELIDARAPMSSTNPIIKEITENKAKIILLNKADLADDKVNKKWIAHFKDAKCIEFNAKNKSNVKKIIDLSRKEVDKYHEEHKQREHFGPIKAMVVGIPNVGKSTFINLMNNRKSLKTGNKPGVTKKNQWIKVDNDFMLLDTPGVLWPKFESQEIGLNLAFIGSIKDEILNKDDIAIALIKFLKEHYSGALNARYKVNEDATELEILEEIAKNRGFILKGNELDVYKAINILVDEFRNGLLGRISLEEPLDE
;
A
#
# COMPACT_ATOMS: atom_id res chain seq x y z
N MET A 1 12.20 -15.22 -13.40
CA MET A 1 12.36 -13.76 -13.54
C MET A 1 13.42 -13.27 -12.57
N ASN A 2 14.55 -12.73 -13.04
CA ASN A 2 15.52 -12.01 -12.21
C ASN A 2 15.30 -10.51 -12.42
N ILE A 3 14.45 -9.90 -11.60
CA ILE A 3 14.16 -8.48 -11.70
C ILE A 3 15.06 -7.73 -10.70
N ASN A 4 15.84 -6.79 -11.19
CA ASN A 4 16.71 -5.93 -10.38
C ASN A 4 15.92 -4.69 -9.95
N TRP A 5 15.39 -4.72 -8.74
CA TRP A 5 14.37 -3.80 -8.24
C TRP A 5 14.88 -2.42 -7.76
N TYR A 6 16.09 -1.97 -8.17
CA TYR A 6 16.86 -0.97 -7.41
C TYR A 6 16.92 0.45 -8.02
N PRO A 7 16.62 1.49 -7.22
CA PRO A 7 17.18 2.83 -7.36
C PRO A 7 18.14 3.16 -6.19
N GLY A 8 19.34 3.66 -6.48
CA GLY A 8 20.45 3.87 -5.52
C GLY A 8 20.27 4.90 -4.37
N HIS A 9 19.05 5.28 -4.01
CA HIS A 9 18.76 6.34 -3.01
C HIS A 9 18.34 5.82 -1.61
N MET A 10 18.40 4.51 -1.38
CA MET A 10 17.79 3.87 -0.21
C MET A 10 18.52 4.11 1.13
N LYS A 11 19.86 4.14 1.14
CA LYS A 11 20.64 4.38 2.38
C LYS A 11 20.31 5.72 3.03
N LYS A 12 20.32 6.78 2.22
CA LYS A 12 19.95 8.14 2.64
C LYS A 12 18.50 8.21 3.14
N THR A 13 17.62 7.45 2.51
CA THR A 13 16.20 7.38 2.89
C THR A 13 16.02 6.70 4.24
N ARG A 14 16.73 5.59 4.51
CA ARG A 14 16.74 4.93 5.83
C ARG A 14 17.26 5.86 6.92
N GLU A 15 18.42 6.48 6.70
CA GLU A 15 19.01 7.43 7.65
C GLU A 15 18.06 8.59 7.95
N SER A 16 17.42 9.14 6.91
CA SER A 16 16.42 10.21 7.07
C SER A 16 15.21 9.76 7.90
N LEU A 17 14.70 8.54 7.69
CA LEU A 17 13.56 8.03 8.46
C LEU A 17 13.92 7.82 9.94
N LEU A 18 15.11 7.31 10.24
CA LEU A 18 15.60 7.12 11.62
C LEU A 18 15.78 8.46 12.34
N GLU A 19 16.26 9.50 11.66
CA GLU A 19 16.33 10.84 12.26
C GLU A 19 14.93 11.46 12.46
N MET A 20 14.01 11.25 11.53
CA MET A 20 12.62 11.72 11.67
C MET A 20 11.89 11.02 12.81
N SER A 21 12.14 9.73 13.04
CA SER A 21 11.47 8.98 14.11
C SER A 21 11.82 9.49 15.49
N LYS A 22 13.02 10.06 15.69
CA LYS A 22 13.40 10.71 16.95
C LYS A 22 12.55 11.94 17.28
N LEU A 23 11.87 12.52 16.30
CA LEU A 23 11.06 13.74 16.45
C LEU A 23 9.59 13.48 16.76
N VAL A 24 9.14 12.22 16.71
CA VAL A 24 7.72 11.85 16.79
C VAL A 24 7.47 10.93 17.98
N ASP A 25 6.25 10.91 18.48
CA ASP A 25 5.82 10.08 19.60
C ASP A 25 5.28 8.72 19.11
N ILE A 26 4.70 8.70 17.90
CA ILE A 26 4.09 7.51 17.30
C ILE A 26 4.37 7.36 15.81
N VAL A 27 4.45 6.12 15.34
CA VAL A 27 4.53 5.75 13.92
C VAL A 27 3.19 5.20 13.46
N ILE A 28 2.65 5.76 12.37
CA ILE A 28 1.48 5.26 11.66
C ILE A 28 1.98 4.57 10.39
N GLU A 29 2.01 3.24 10.41
CA GLU A 29 2.39 2.44 9.25
C GLU A 29 1.17 2.17 8.38
N LEU A 30 1.21 2.60 7.12
CA LEU A 30 0.22 2.22 6.12
C LEU A 30 0.73 1.02 5.34
N ILE A 31 -0.09 -0.02 5.30
CA ILE A 31 0.09 -1.21 4.47
C ILE A 31 -1.09 -1.35 3.49
N ASP A 32 -0.90 -2.03 2.36
CA ASP A 32 -1.96 -2.26 1.37
C ASP A 32 -2.73 -3.52 1.77
N ALA A 33 -4.05 -3.40 1.96
CA ALA A 33 -4.92 -4.49 2.40
C ALA A 33 -4.89 -5.71 1.47
N ARG A 34 -4.55 -5.49 0.19
CA ARG A 34 -4.46 -6.57 -0.79
C ARG A 34 -3.17 -7.38 -0.64
N ALA A 35 -2.12 -6.82 -0.05
CA ALA A 35 -0.89 -7.55 0.24
C ALA A 35 -0.24 -7.07 1.55
N PRO A 36 -0.86 -7.37 2.71
CA PRO A 36 -0.48 -6.77 3.99
C PRO A 36 0.96 -7.08 4.45
N MET A 37 1.37 -8.34 4.43
CA MET A 37 2.74 -8.78 4.72
C MET A 37 3.74 -8.26 3.68
N SER A 38 3.48 -8.47 2.39
CA SER A 38 4.37 -8.02 1.31
C SER A 38 4.55 -6.50 1.28
N SER A 39 3.61 -5.74 1.84
CA SER A 39 3.68 -4.28 1.92
C SER A 39 4.22 -3.71 3.23
N THR A 40 4.55 -4.56 4.21
CA THR A 40 5.36 -4.16 5.38
C THR A 40 6.80 -3.88 4.95
N ASN A 41 7.54 -3.07 5.70
CA ASN A 41 8.96 -2.81 5.42
C ASN A 41 9.81 -3.16 6.64
N PRO A 42 10.85 -4.02 6.53
CA PRO A 42 11.75 -4.34 7.64
C PRO A 42 12.40 -3.12 8.29
N ILE A 43 12.65 -2.05 7.53
CA ILE A 43 13.18 -0.79 8.04
C ILE A 43 12.18 -0.11 8.99
N ILE A 44 10.87 -0.23 8.73
CA ILE A 44 9.83 0.30 9.63
C ILE A 44 9.82 -0.47 10.94
N LYS A 45 10.06 -1.79 10.91
CA LYS A 45 10.23 -2.59 12.13
C LYS A 45 11.36 -2.04 13.00
N GLU A 46 12.55 -1.81 12.42
CA GLU A 46 13.70 -1.18 13.11
C GLU A 46 13.33 0.19 13.72
N ILE A 47 12.61 1.04 12.97
CA ILE A 47 12.18 2.36 13.45
C ILE A 47 11.19 2.28 14.63
N THR A 48 10.41 1.20 14.71
CA THR A 48 9.29 1.05 15.66
C THR A 48 9.64 0.22 16.90
N GLU A 49 10.86 -0.33 17.01
CA GLU A 49 11.27 -1.15 18.16
C GLU A 49 11.12 -0.44 19.52
N ASN A 50 11.31 0.88 19.56
CA ASN A 50 11.24 1.69 20.79
C ASN A 50 10.27 2.85 20.63
N LYS A 51 9.09 2.59 20.07
CA LYS A 51 8.09 3.64 19.82
C LYS A 51 6.69 3.08 19.73
N ALA A 52 5.70 3.88 20.12
CA ALA A 52 4.31 3.56 19.84
C ALA A 52 4.10 3.38 18.33
N LYS A 53 3.27 2.42 17.95
CA LYS A 53 2.97 2.08 16.56
C LYS A 53 1.50 1.71 16.40
N ILE A 54 0.90 2.18 15.31
CA ILE A 54 -0.36 1.63 14.79
C ILE A 54 -0.19 1.25 13.32
N ILE A 55 -0.93 0.22 12.90
CA ILE A 55 -0.99 -0.21 11.51
C ILE A 55 -2.35 0.15 10.92
N LEU A 56 -2.33 0.81 9.76
CA LEU A 56 -3.51 1.09 8.95
C LEU A 56 -3.51 0.19 7.73
N LEU A 57 -4.43 -0.76 7.72
CA LEU A 57 -4.69 -1.64 6.58
C LEU A 57 -5.45 -0.85 5.51
N ASN A 58 -4.71 -0.10 4.69
CA ASN A 58 -5.28 0.84 3.73
C ASN A 58 -5.80 0.14 2.47
N LYS A 59 -6.77 0.77 1.79
CA LYS A 59 -7.47 0.19 0.63
C LYS A 59 -8.23 -1.10 0.96
N ALA A 60 -8.72 -1.20 2.20
CA ALA A 60 -9.53 -2.34 2.66
C ALA A 60 -10.78 -2.57 1.78
N ASP A 61 -11.27 -1.54 1.08
CA ASP A 61 -12.35 -1.64 0.10
C ASP A 61 -11.98 -2.40 -1.19
N LEU A 62 -10.69 -2.59 -1.47
CA LEU A 62 -10.20 -3.32 -2.65
C LEU A 62 -9.79 -4.77 -2.33
N ALA A 63 -9.73 -5.13 -1.05
CA ALA A 63 -9.29 -6.44 -0.56
C ALA A 63 -10.47 -7.25 -0.01
N ASP A 64 -10.36 -8.58 -0.03
CA ASP A 64 -11.40 -9.49 0.47
C ASP A 64 -11.69 -9.22 1.97
N ASP A 65 -12.98 -9.11 2.32
CA ASP A 65 -13.42 -8.74 3.67
C ASP A 65 -13.07 -9.79 4.74
N LYS A 66 -13.14 -11.08 4.37
CA LYS A 66 -12.80 -12.19 5.26
C LYS A 66 -11.29 -12.22 5.48
N VAL A 67 -10.52 -12.00 4.42
CA VAL A 67 -9.05 -11.94 4.49
C VAL A 67 -8.58 -10.74 5.30
N ASN A 68 -9.20 -9.57 5.15
CA ASN A 68 -8.90 -8.40 5.99
C ASN A 68 -9.06 -8.73 7.49
N LYS A 69 -10.14 -9.43 7.87
CA LYS A 69 -10.38 -9.84 9.26
C LYS A 69 -9.29 -10.78 9.77
N LYS A 70 -8.82 -11.72 8.94
CA LYS A 70 -7.68 -12.59 9.28
C LYS A 70 -6.41 -11.75 9.52
N TRP A 71 -6.10 -10.80 8.65
CA TRP A 71 -4.93 -9.93 8.81
C TRP A 71 -5.00 -9.03 10.04
N ILE A 72 -6.17 -8.48 10.37
CA ILE A 72 -6.36 -7.69 11.60
C ILE A 72 -6.11 -8.56 12.84
N ALA A 73 -6.55 -9.82 12.83
CA ALA A 73 -6.30 -10.77 13.91
C ALA A 73 -4.80 -11.11 14.01
N HIS A 74 -4.12 -11.33 12.87
CA HIS A 74 -2.68 -11.58 12.81
C HIS A 74 -1.86 -10.40 13.37
N PHE A 75 -2.22 -9.16 13.05
CA PHE A 75 -1.54 -7.95 13.53
C PHE A 75 -2.11 -7.39 14.84
N LYS A 76 -2.81 -8.19 15.65
CA LYS A 76 -3.52 -7.72 16.86
C LYS A 76 -2.59 -7.05 17.88
N ASP A 77 -1.33 -7.50 17.95
CA ASP A 77 -0.32 -6.91 18.83
C ASP A 77 0.12 -5.53 18.36
N ALA A 78 0.18 -5.31 17.04
CA ALA A 78 0.55 -4.04 16.41
C ALA A 78 -0.64 -3.08 16.17
N LYS A 79 -1.81 -3.38 16.73
CA LYS A 79 -3.02 -2.53 16.70
C LYS A 79 -3.41 -2.12 15.28
N CYS A 80 -3.64 -3.13 14.45
CA CYS A 80 -4.10 -2.95 13.08
C CYS A 80 -5.59 -2.59 13.01
N ILE A 81 -5.93 -1.58 12.19
CA ILE A 81 -7.32 -1.24 11.85
C ILE A 81 -7.48 -1.10 10.34
N GLU A 82 -8.66 -1.48 9.83
CA GLU A 82 -9.02 -1.17 8.45
C GLU A 82 -9.05 0.34 8.22
N PHE A 83 -8.50 0.74 7.08
CA PHE A 83 -8.50 2.12 6.66
C PHE A 83 -8.92 2.24 5.19
N ASN A 84 -9.82 3.18 4.96
CA ASN A 84 -10.15 3.64 3.62
C ASN A 84 -10.15 5.17 3.65
N ALA A 85 -9.32 5.77 2.81
CA ALA A 85 -9.20 7.23 2.73
C ALA A 85 -10.49 7.93 2.25
N LYS A 86 -11.43 7.19 1.63
CA LYS A 86 -12.76 7.70 1.27
C LYS A 86 -13.66 7.89 2.50
N ASN A 87 -13.38 7.22 3.61
CA ASN A 87 -14.21 7.28 4.81
C ASN A 87 -13.65 8.30 5.84
N LYS A 88 -14.30 9.48 5.90
CA LYS A 88 -13.93 10.57 6.82
C LYS A 88 -14.12 10.23 8.30
N SER A 89 -14.97 9.24 8.65
CA SER A 89 -15.17 8.85 10.05
C SER A 89 -13.91 8.26 10.69
N ASN A 90 -12.92 7.86 9.88
CA ASN A 90 -11.69 7.26 10.36
C ASN A 90 -10.76 8.25 11.07
N VAL A 91 -10.83 9.56 10.79
CA VAL A 91 -9.87 10.55 11.33
C VAL A 91 -9.87 10.57 12.85
N LYS A 92 -11.04 10.76 13.47
CA LYS A 92 -11.16 10.78 14.94
C LYS A 92 -10.70 9.46 15.57
N LYS A 93 -11.10 8.33 14.98
CA LYS A 93 -10.70 6.99 15.44
C LYS A 93 -9.18 6.81 15.43
N ILE A 94 -8.50 7.28 14.39
CA ILE A 94 -7.04 7.20 14.28
C ILE A 94 -6.37 8.07 15.35
N ILE A 95 -6.85 9.31 15.55
CA ILE A 95 -6.31 10.22 16.58
C ILE A 95 -6.49 9.61 17.98
N ASP A 96 -7.69 9.14 18.30
CA ASP A 96 -8.00 8.54 19.61
C ASP A 96 -7.18 7.26 19.86
N LEU A 97 -7.01 6.42 18.83
CA LEU A 97 -6.15 5.23 18.91
C LEU A 97 -4.68 5.63 19.09
N SER A 98 -4.19 6.63 18.36
CA SER A 98 -2.82 7.12 18.51
C SER A 98 -2.54 7.65 19.91
N ARG A 99 -3.47 8.41 20.51
CA ARG A 99 -3.37 8.85 21.93
C ARG A 99 -3.21 7.66 22.86
N LYS A 100 -4.13 6.70 22.75
CA LYS A 100 -4.13 5.50 23.59
C LYS A 100 -2.81 4.72 23.51
N GLU A 101 -2.25 4.54 22.32
CA GLU A 101 -1.01 3.77 22.16
C GLU A 101 0.24 4.54 22.61
N VAL A 102 0.24 5.88 22.53
CA VAL A 102 1.31 6.71 23.14
C VAL A 102 1.28 6.61 24.66
N ASP A 103 0.09 6.79 25.26
CA ASP A 103 -0.07 6.73 26.71
C ASP A 103 0.35 5.36 27.26
N LYS A 104 -0.14 4.29 26.61
CA LYS A 104 0.25 2.91 26.94
C LYS A 104 1.77 2.70 26.83
N TYR A 105 2.40 3.18 25.75
CA TYR A 105 3.83 3.06 25.57
C TYR A 105 4.62 3.77 26.68
N HIS A 106 4.20 4.98 27.08
CA HIS A 106 4.83 5.72 28.18
C HIS A 106 4.67 5.02 29.53
N GLU A 107 3.49 4.46 29.83
CA GLU A 107 3.24 3.67 31.03
C GLU A 107 4.17 2.44 31.11
N GLU A 108 4.23 1.65 30.03
CA GLU A 108 5.06 0.43 29.96
C GLU A 108 6.55 0.72 30.14
N HIS A 109 7.03 1.87 29.62
CA HIS A 109 8.43 2.26 29.64
C HIS A 109 8.80 3.23 30.77
N LYS A 110 7.87 3.48 31.71
CA LYS A 110 8.04 4.40 32.85
C LYS A 110 8.54 5.79 32.42
N GLN A 111 8.07 6.26 31.27
CA GLN A 111 8.37 7.59 30.77
C GLN A 111 7.46 8.61 31.47
N ARG A 112 7.84 9.90 31.43
CA ARG A 112 6.97 10.96 31.94
C ARG A 112 5.70 11.03 31.09
N GLU A 113 4.61 11.48 31.69
CA GLU A 113 3.39 11.79 30.95
C GLU A 113 3.69 12.71 29.76
N HIS A 114 2.97 12.48 28.66
CA HIS A 114 3.13 13.27 27.45
C HIS A 114 2.54 14.67 27.67
N PHE A 115 3.37 15.71 27.53
CA PHE A 115 2.92 17.10 27.59
C PHE A 115 3.01 17.74 26.21
N GLY A 116 1.86 18.12 25.65
CA GLY A 116 1.75 18.83 24.38
C GLY A 116 1.10 18.00 23.27
N PRO A 117 1.14 18.47 22.01
CA PRO A 117 0.52 17.77 20.90
C PRO A 117 1.28 16.46 20.62
N ILE A 118 0.53 15.40 20.31
CA ILE A 118 1.10 14.15 19.79
C ILE A 118 1.63 14.41 18.40
N LYS A 119 2.88 14.00 18.18
CA LYS A 119 3.57 14.05 16.92
C LYS A 119 3.59 12.66 16.33
N ALA A 120 3.01 12.50 15.16
CA ALA A 120 2.96 11.23 14.44
C ALA A 120 3.74 11.34 13.13
N MET A 121 4.47 10.29 12.75
CA MET A 121 5.00 10.15 11.38
C MET A 121 4.21 9.09 10.61
N VAL A 122 4.00 9.34 9.32
CA VAL A 122 3.33 8.40 8.41
C VAL A 122 4.38 7.67 7.59
N VAL A 123 4.41 6.35 7.63
CA VAL A 123 5.37 5.51 6.90
C VAL A 123 4.67 4.44 6.06
N GLY A 124 5.40 3.88 5.10
CA GLY A 124 4.92 2.82 4.22
C GLY A 124 5.52 2.90 2.82
N ILE A 125 5.34 1.84 2.04
CA ILE A 125 5.86 1.72 0.67
C ILE A 125 5.27 2.77 -0.29
N PRO A 126 5.91 3.05 -1.45
CA PRO A 126 5.32 3.87 -2.51
C PRO A 126 3.90 3.40 -2.87
N ASN A 127 3.04 4.34 -3.27
CA ASN A 127 1.67 4.07 -3.73
C ASN A 127 0.71 3.36 -2.75
N VAL A 128 1.14 3.12 -1.50
CA VAL A 128 0.27 2.57 -0.45
C VAL A 128 -0.84 3.54 -0.03
N GLY A 129 -0.71 4.84 -0.29
CA GLY A 129 -1.75 5.85 -0.03
C GLY A 129 -1.42 6.90 1.05
N LYS A 130 -0.14 7.06 1.43
CA LYS A 130 0.32 8.05 2.42
C LYS A 130 -0.16 9.48 2.15
N SER A 131 0.02 10.01 0.94
CA SER A 131 -0.40 11.38 0.62
C SER A 131 -1.92 11.53 0.69
N THR A 132 -2.68 10.50 0.30
CA THR A 132 -4.14 10.49 0.44
C THR A 132 -4.57 10.50 1.91
N PHE A 133 -3.90 9.72 2.76
CA PHE A 133 -4.10 9.72 4.20
C PHE A 133 -3.80 11.09 4.82
N ILE A 134 -2.64 11.68 4.51
CA ILE A 134 -2.24 13.00 5.02
C ILE A 134 -3.27 14.07 4.59
N ASN A 135 -3.73 14.01 3.34
CA ASN A 135 -4.77 14.92 2.85
C ASN A 135 -6.10 14.77 3.59
N LEU A 136 -6.50 13.53 3.90
CA LEU A 136 -7.69 13.26 4.70
C LEU A 136 -7.55 13.86 6.11
N MET A 137 -6.40 13.64 6.76
CA MET A 137 -6.13 14.11 8.12
C MET A 137 -6.06 15.64 8.21
N ASN A 138 -5.51 16.32 7.19
CA ASN A 138 -5.36 17.78 7.20
C ASN A 138 -6.71 18.54 7.08
N ASN A 139 -7.82 17.87 6.70
CA ASN A 139 -9.19 18.40 6.60
C ASN A 139 -9.37 19.75 5.85
N ARG A 140 -8.33 20.25 5.16
CA ARG A 140 -8.32 21.46 4.33
C ARG A 140 -8.29 21.06 2.86
N LYS A 141 -9.10 21.74 2.05
CA LYS A 141 -9.05 21.65 0.58
C LYS A 141 -7.59 21.85 0.12
N SER A 142 -7.03 20.82 -0.52
CA SER A 142 -5.82 20.86 -1.34
C SER A 142 -4.50 21.17 -0.59
N LEU A 143 -3.77 20.13 -0.18
CA LEU A 143 -2.37 20.08 -0.62
C LEU A 143 -2.45 19.77 -2.12
N LYS A 144 -2.04 20.72 -2.97
CA LYS A 144 -1.85 20.41 -4.38
C LYS A 144 -0.85 19.25 -4.43
N THR A 145 -1.26 18.12 -5.01
CA THR A 145 -0.37 17.02 -5.43
C THR A 145 0.55 17.56 -6.53
N GLY A 146 1.52 18.37 -6.14
CA GLY A 146 2.53 18.96 -7.00
C GLY A 146 3.86 18.27 -6.76
N ASN A 147 4.08 17.15 -7.46
CA ASN A 147 5.42 16.63 -7.67
C ASN A 147 6.20 17.65 -8.51
N LYS A 148 6.86 18.62 -7.87
CA LYS A 148 8.02 19.29 -8.46
C LYS A 148 9.28 18.57 -7.96
N PRO A 149 9.99 17.82 -8.82
CA PRO A 149 11.29 17.26 -8.47
C PRO A 149 12.25 18.38 -8.05
N GLY A 150 13.02 18.18 -6.97
CA GLY A 150 14.21 19.00 -6.70
C GLY A 150 14.14 20.06 -5.59
N VAL A 151 13.09 20.12 -4.75
CA VAL A 151 13.09 21.03 -3.57
C VAL A 151 12.80 20.25 -2.30
N THR A 152 13.86 19.81 -1.60
CA THR A 152 13.78 19.33 -0.22
C THR A 152 13.41 20.50 0.69
N LYS A 153 12.12 20.69 0.95
CA LYS A 153 11.66 21.59 2.01
C LYS A 153 11.83 20.87 3.36
N LYS A 154 12.39 21.57 4.35
CA LYS A 154 12.50 21.15 5.76
C LYS A 154 11.25 20.38 6.21
N ASN A 155 11.43 19.34 7.04
CA ASN A 155 10.39 18.55 7.71
C ASN A 155 9.14 19.41 8.01
N GLN A 156 8.08 19.24 7.22
CA GLN A 156 6.86 20.04 7.35
C GLN A 156 5.90 19.35 8.30
N TRP A 157 5.70 19.95 9.47
CA TRP A 157 4.66 19.54 10.40
C TRP A 157 3.30 20.04 9.93
N ILE A 158 2.34 19.12 9.86
CA ILE A 158 0.95 19.39 9.50
C ILE A 158 0.12 19.30 10.77
N LYS A 159 -0.44 20.43 11.22
CA LYS A 159 -1.36 20.44 12.37
C LYS A 159 -2.71 19.86 11.93
N VAL A 160 -3.08 18.72 12.49
CA VAL A 160 -4.33 17.98 12.20
C VAL A 160 -5.42 18.39 13.19
N ASP A 161 -5.07 18.48 14.46
CA ASP A 161 -5.94 18.91 15.56
C ASP A 161 -5.13 19.81 16.51
N ASN A 162 -5.76 20.34 17.56
CA ASN A 162 -5.10 21.18 18.57
C ASN A 162 -3.94 20.46 19.27
N ASP A 163 -4.06 19.15 19.44
CA ASP A 163 -3.14 18.28 20.14
C ASP A 163 -2.59 17.15 19.24
N PHE A 164 -2.67 17.29 17.91
CA PHE A 164 -2.18 16.28 16.97
C PHE A 164 -1.48 16.88 15.75
N MET A 165 -0.26 16.42 15.48
CA MET A 165 0.59 16.87 14.36
C MET A 165 1.11 15.67 13.55
N LEU A 166 1.14 15.82 12.24
CA LEU A 166 1.71 14.83 11.31
C LEU A 166 3.00 15.33 10.69
N LEU A 167 3.99 14.46 10.63
CA LEU A 167 5.20 14.62 9.84
C LEU A 167 5.04 13.85 8.52
N ASP A 168 5.11 14.58 7.40
CA ASP A 168 5.09 13.99 6.07
C ASP A 168 6.45 13.32 5.76
N THR A 169 6.42 12.08 5.26
CA THR A 169 7.62 11.32 4.90
C THR A 169 7.49 10.71 3.49
N PRO A 170 8.59 10.65 2.72
CA PRO A 170 8.56 9.99 1.40
C PRO A 170 8.29 8.49 1.55
N GLY A 171 7.76 7.87 0.49
CA GLY A 171 7.62 6.41 0.46
C GLY A 171 8.95 5.70 0.35
N VAL A 172 9.10 4.58 1.07
CA VAL A 172 10.38 3.87 1.20
C VAL A 172 10.16 2.40 0.91
N LEU A 173 10.85 1.88 -0.12
CA LEU A 173 10.99 0.43 -0.38
C LEU A 173 12.17 -0.13 0.41
N TRP A 174 12.57 -1.37 0.21
CA TRP A 174 13.80 -1.93 0.78
C TRP A 174 14.55 -2.72 -0.30
N PRO A 175 15.88 -2.84 -0.17
CA PRO A 175 16.72 -3.24 -1.30
C PRO A 175 16.50 -4.67 -1.78
N LYS A 176 16.20 -5.62 -0.91
CA LYS A 176 16.05 -7.04 -1.30
C LYS A 176 14.71 -7.56 -0.81
N PHE A 177 13.88 -7.99 -1.75
CA PHE A 177 12.72 -8.80 -1.41
C PHE A 177 13.18 -10.18 -0.99
N GLU A 178 12.55 -10.70 0.06
CA GLU A 178 12.89 -12.00 0.64
C GLU A 178 12.46 -13.16 -0.28
N SER A 179 11.42 -12.94 -1.09
CA SER A 179 10.90 -13.90 -2.05
C SER A 179 10.46 -13.25 -3.37
N GLN A 180 10.37 -14.07 -4.43
CA GLN A 180 9.81 -13.65 -5.71
C GLN A 180 8.33 -13.28 -5.59
N GLU A 181 7.60 -13.93 -4.70
CA GLU A 181 6.19 -13.69 -4.41
C GLU A 181 5.96 -12.27 -3.88
N ILE A 182 6.76 -11.80 -2.91
CA ILE A 182 6.70 -10.41 -2.42
C ILE A 182 6.91 -9.42 -3.58
N GLY A 183 7.88 -9.70 -4.46
CA GLY A 183 8.15 -8.87 -5.64
C GLY A 183 6.95 -8.79 -6.59
N LEU A 184 6.28 -9.93 -6.84
CA LEU A 184 5.08 -9.98 -7.66
C LEU A 184 3.91 -9.24 -7.01
N ASN A 185 3.66 -9.46 -5.72
CA ASN A 185 2.59 -8.78 -4.99
C ASN A 185 2.77 -7.26 -5.02
N LEU A 186 4.00 -6.78 -4.79
CA LEU A 186 4.35 -5.36 -4.87
C LEU A 186 4.20 -4.79 -6.29
N ALA A 187 4.49 -5.59 -7.32
CA ALA A 187 4.26 -5.21 -8.72
C ALA A 187 2.77 -5.12 -9.06
N PHE A 188 1.96 -6.10 -8.64
CA PHE A 188 0.50 -6.12 -8.84
C PHE A 188 -0.16 -4.88 -8.25
N ILE A 189 0.14 -4.55 -6.98
CA ILE A 189 -0.46 -3.39 -6.30
C ILE A 189 0.12 -2.04 -6.76
N GLY A 190 1.14 -2.05 -7.63
CA GLY A 190 1.75 -0.85 -8.21
C GLY A 190 2.71 -0.11 -7.29
N SER A 191 3.29 -0.79 -6.30
CA SER A 191 4.29 -0.21 -5.40
C SER A 191 5.67 -0.12 -6.05
N ILE A 192 5.85 -0.86 -7.13
CA ILE A 192 7.04 -0.82 -7.99
C ILE A 192 6.68 -0.06 -9.27
N LYS A 193 7.63 0.74 -9.75
CA LYS A 193 7.49 1.54 -10.97
C LYS A 193 7.27 0.63 -12.18
N ASP A 194 6.24 0.94 -12.96
CA ASP A 194 5.88 0.18 -14.17
C ASP A 194 7.00 0.22 -15.23
N GLU A 195 7.84 1.26 -15.27
CA GLU A 195 8.91 1.41 -16.26
C GLU A 195 10.06 0.40 -16.10
N ILE A 196 10.17 -0.25 -14.95
CA ILE A 196 11.18 -1.28 -14.67
C ILE A 196 10.60 -2.70 -14.69
N LEU A 197 9.31 -2.83 -14.97
CA LEU A 197 8.58 -4.09 -14.99
C LEU A 197 8.37 -4.58 -16.43
N ASN A 198 8.52 -5.88 -16.64
CA ASN A 198 7.96 -6.51 -17.83
C ASN A 198 6.45 -6.70 -17.61
N LYS A 199 5.63 -5.82 -18.18
CA LYS A 199 4.17 -5.84 -17.96
C LYS A 199 3.50 -7.12 -18.45
N ASP A 200 4.08 -7.77 -19.46
CA ASP A 200 3.55 -9.01 -20.03
C ASP A 200 3.64 -10.13 -18.98
N ASP A 201 4.81 -10.25 -18.35
CA ASP A 201 5.06 -11.19 -17.24
C ASP A 201 4.13 -10.93 -16.04
N ILE A 202 3.91 -9.65 -15.70
CA ILE A 202 3.01 -9.25 -14.61
C ILE A 202 1.55 -9.60 -14.95
N ALA A 203 1.10 -9.35 -16.18
CA ALA A 203 -0.26 -9.69 -16.60
C ALA A 203 -0.49 -11.21 -16.60
N ILE A 204 0.44 -11.98 -17.15
CA ILE A 204 0.37 -13.45 -17.14
C ILE A 204 0.32 -13.99 -15.71
N ALA A 205 1.20 -13.50 -14.83
CA ALA A 205 1.21 -13.92 -13.44
C ALA A 205 -0.08 -13.54 -12.70
N LEU A 206 -0.65 -12.37 -13.00
CA LEU A 206 -1.92 -11.92 -12.43
C LEU A 206 -3.09 -12.78 -12.92
N ILE A 207 -3.17 -13.10 -14.22
CA ILE A 207 -4.22 -14.00 -14.75
C ILE A 207 -4.14 -15.36 -14.09
N LYS A 208 -2.93 -15.92 -13.97
CA LYS A 208 -2.72 -17.20 -13.30
C LYS A 208 -3.21 -17.18 -11.86
N PHE A 209 -2.84 -16.14 -11.10
CA PHE A 209 -3.31 -15.95 -9.73
C PHE A 209 -4.85 -15.86 -9.65
N LEU A 210 -5.48 -15.08 -10.54
CA LEU A 210 -6.93 -14.92 -10.55
C LEU A 210 -7.66 -16.22 -10.89
N LYS A 211 -7.14 -17.00 -11.85
CA LYS A 211 -7.70 -18.33 -12.19
C LYS A 211 -7.65 -19.28 -10.99
N GLU A 212 -6.55 -19.28 -10.25
CA GLU A 212 -6.31 -20.20 -9.14
C GLU A 212 -7.11 -19.83 -7.87
N HIS A 213 -7.19 -18.54 -7.53
CA HIS A 213 -7.73 -18.10 -6.24
C HIS A 213 -9.07 -17.35 -6.34
N TYR A 214 -9.40 -16.79 -7.50
CA TYR A 214 -10.58 -15.95 -7.71
C TYR A 214 -11.29 -16.30 -9.03
N SER A 215 -11.47 -17.61 -9.27
CA SER A 215 -12.13 -18.11 -10.48
C SER A 215 -13.50 -17.45 -10.69
N GLY A 216 -13.77 -17.07 -11.93
CA GLY A 216 -14.95 -16.33 -12.36
C GLY A 216 -14.74 -14.81 -12.40
N ALA A 217 -13.70 -14.26 -11.76
CA ALA A 217 -13.46 -12.81 -11.76
C ALA A 217 -13.14 -12.25 -13.15
N LEU A 218 -12.34 -12.97 -13.93
CA LEU A 218 -11.95 -12.56 -15.29
C LEU A 218 -13.15 -12.66 -16.24
N ASN A 219 -13.90 -13.78 -16.19
CA ASN A 219 -15.11 -13.96 -16.98
C ASN A 219 -16.18 -12.91 -16.62
N ALA A 220 -16.41 -12.67 -15.32
CA ALA A 220 -17.37 -11.66 -14.87
C ALA A 220 -17.06 -10.29 -15.49
N ARG A 221 -15.78 -9.88 -15.50
CA ARG A 221 -15.33 -8.58 -15.99
C ARG A 221 -15.19 -8.48 -17.51
N TYR A 222 -14.65 -9.51 -18.16
CA TYR A 222 -14.20 -9.45 -19.55
C TYR A 222 -14.93 -10.40 -20.51
N LYS A 223 -15.80 -11.28 -20.00
CA LYS A 223 -16.53 -12.29 -20.79
C LYS A 223 -15.61 -13.26 -21.54
N VAL A 224 -14.56 -13.71 -20.85
CA VAL A 224 -13.51 -14.61 -21.37
C VAL A 224 -13.68 -16.03 -20.84
N ASN A 225 -13.09 -16.99 -21.55
CA ASN A 225 -12.96 -18.37 -21.07
C ASN A 225 -11.75 -18.51 -20.15
N GLU A 226 -11.98 -18.75 -18.85
CA GLU A 226 -10.88 -18.87 -17.87
C GLU A 226 -10.09 -20.19 -17.97
N ASP A 227 -10.61 -21.20 -18.68
CA ASP A 227 -9.89 -22.45 -18.93
C ASP A 227 -8.78 -22.30 -19.99
N ALA A 228 -8.80 -21.21 -20.76
CA ALA A 228 -7.79 -20.92 -21.77
C ALA A 228 -6.43 -20.55 -21.17
N THR A 229 -5.39 -20.53 -22.00
CA THR A 229 -4.07 -20.06 -21.60
C THR A 229 -4.08 -18.57 -21.29
N GLU A 230 -3.11 -18.09 -20.51
CA GLU A 230 -3.05 -16.69 -20.09
C GLU A 230 -2.94 -15.73 -21.28
N LEU A 231 -2.25 -16.15 -22.35
CA LEU A 231 -2.15 -15.38 -23.59
C LEU A 231 -3.49 -15.33 -24.33
N GLU A 232 -4.17 -16.46 -24.50
CA GLU A 232 -5.50 -16.51 -25.13
C GLU A 232 -6.50 -15.65 -24.38
N ILE A 233 -6.45 -15.63 -23.04
CA ILE A 233 -7.28 -14.74 -22.22
C ILE A 233 -7.00 -13.27 -22.53
N LEU A 234 -5.73 -12.87 -22.67
CA LEU A 234 -5.38 -11.48 -23.04
C LEU A 234 -5.88 -11.12 -24.44
N GLU A 235 -5.79 -12.03 -25.41
CA GLU A 235 -6.34 -11.86 -26.76
C GLU A 235 -7.87 -11.74 -26.73
N GLU A 236 -8.55 -12.56 -25.94
CA GLU A 236 -10.00 -12.46 -25.75
C GLU A 236 -10.39 -11.14 -25.06
N ILE A 237 -9.63 -10.66 -24.06
CA ILE A 237 -9.83 -9.33 -23.47
C ILE A 237 -9.72 -8.26 -24.56
N ALA A 238 -8.66 -8.30 -25.38
CA ALA A 238 -8.47 -7.33 -26.46
C ALA A 238 -9.64 -7.36 -27.45
N LYS A 239 -10.06 -8.56 -27.87
CA LYS A 239 -11.19 -8.77 -28.78
C LYS A 239 -12.50 -8.25 -28.19
N ASN A 240 -12.85 -8.65 -26.98
CA ASN A 240 -14.12 -8.31 -26.34
C ASN A 240 -14.22 -6.81 -25.99
N ARG A 241 -13.08 -6.14 -25.81
CA ARG A 241 -13.02 -4.69 -25.59
C ARG A 241 -12.84 -3.87 -26.87
N GLY A 242 -12.70 -4.52 -28.03
CA GLY A 242 -12.49 -3.86 -29.30
C GLY A 242 -11.13 -3.14 -29.40
N PHE A 243 -10.11 -3.66 -28.73
CA PHE A 243 -8.74 -3.16 -28.84
C PHE A 243 -8.11 -3.72 -30.11
N ILE A 244 -8.26 -2.98 -31.19
CA ILE A 244 -7.84 -3.37 -32.54
C ILE A 244 -6.87 -2.32 -33.08
N LEU A 245 -5.72 -2.78 -33.56
CA LEU A 245 -4.71 -1.98 -34.25
C LEU A 245 -5.08 -1.81 -35.74
N LYS A 246 -4.32 -0.95 -36.42
CA LYS A 246 -4.38 -0.87 -37.89
C LYS A 246 -3.99 -2.23 -38.47
N GLY A 247 -4.75 -2.71 -39.47
CA GLY A 247 -4.54 -4.03 -40.05
C GLY A 247 -5.41 -5.14 -39.44
N ASN A 248 -6.33 -4.80 -38.53
CA ASN A 248 -7.25 -5.76 -37.88
C ASN A 248 -6.56 -6.77 -36.93
N GLU A 249 -5.38 -6.39 -36.41
CA GLU A 249 -4.66 -7.14 -35.36
C GLU A 249 -5.15 -6.71 -33.97
N LEU A 250 -5.11 -7.63 -33.00
CA LEU A 250 -5.52 -7.36 -31.63
C LEU A 250 -4.42 -6.58 -30.88
N ASP A 251 -4.80 -5.51 -30.19
CA ASP A 251 -3.91 -4.73 -29.32
C ASP A 251 -3.82 -5.37 -27.93
N VAL A 252 -3.04 -6.45 -27.85
CA VAL A 252 -2.81 -7.22 -26.60
C VAL A 252 -2.10 -6.36 -25.55
N TYR A 253 -1.20 -5.47 -25.97
CA TYR A 253 -0.50 -4.55 -25.07
C TYR A 253 -1.48 -3.62 -24.31
N LYS A 254 -2.51 -3.12 -25.00
CA LYS A 254 -3.58 -2.36 -24.35
C LYS A 254 -4.42 -3.21 -23.41
N ALA A 255 -4.68 -4.47 -23.75
CA ALA A 255 -5.36 -5.40 -22.85
C ALA A 255 -4.56 -5.66 -21.57
N ILE A 256 -3.24 -5.86 -21.67
CA ILE A 256 -2.31 -6.00 -20.53
C ILE A 256 -2.41 -4.80 -19.59
N ASN A 257 -2.30 -3.58 -20.14
CA ASN A 257 -2.35 -2.36 -19.32
C ASN A 257 -3.72 -2.22 -18.63
N ILE A 258 -4.81 -2.48 -19.35
CA ILE A 258 -6.16 -2.39 -18.79
C ILE A 258 -6.40 -3.46 -17.72
N LEU A 259 -5.92 -4.69 -17.90
CA LEU A 259 -6.03 -5.73 -16.88
C LEU A 259 -5.38 -5.29 -15.57
N VAL A 260 -4.12 -4.84 -15.63
CA VAL A 260 -3.36 -4.43 -14.45
C VAL A 260 -3.99 -3.19 -13.80
N ASP A 261 -4.40 -2.20 -14.59
CA ASP A 261 -5.03 -0.99 -14.06
C ASP A 261 -6.41 -1.26 -13.44
N GLU A 262 -7.23 -2.09 -14.07
CA GLU A 262 -8.55 -2.45 -13.55
C GLU A 262 -8.45 -3.30 -12.27
N PHE A 263 -7.46 -4.19 -12.17
CA PHE A 263 -7.11 -4.85 -10.90
C PHE A 263 -6.74 -3.84 -9.82
N ARG A 264 -5.81 -2.92 -10.12
CA ARG A 264 -5.33 -1.92 -9.16
C ARG A 264 -6.46 -1.02 -8.64
N ASN A 265 -7.51 -0.81 -9.44
CA ASN A 265 -8.69 -0.03 -9.09
C ASN A 265 -9.87 -0.86 -8.53
N GLY A 266 -9.70 -2.17 -8.33
CA GLY A 266 -10.72 -3.07 -7.75
C GLY A 266 -11.89 -3.40 -8.68
N LEU A 267 -11.74 -3.21 -9.99
CA LEU A 267 -12.80 -3.49 -10.97
C LEU A 267 -12.94 -4.98 -11.31
N LEU A 268 -12.00 -5.80 -10.85
CA LEU A 268 -12.05 -7.27 -10.87
C LEU A 268 -12.66 -7.87 -9.59
N GLY A 269 -13.12 -7.02 -8.67
CA GLY A 269 -13.65 -7.43 -7.37
C GLY A 269 -12.70 -7.09 -6.22
N ARG A 270 -13.08 -7.55 -5.02
CA ARG A 270 -12.29 -7.42 -3.79
C ARG A 270 -11.33 -8.59 -3.71
N ILE A 271 -10.04 -8.35 -3.97
CA ILE A 271 -9.03 -9.40 -4.14
C ILE A 271 -7.88 -9.16 -3.17
N SER A 272 -7.56 -10.18 -2.38
CA SER A 272 -6.35 -10.24 -1.55
C SER A 272 -5.35 -11.21 -2.16
N LEU A 273 -4.11 -10.76 -2.33
CA LEU A 273 -2.98 -11.47 -2.94
C LEU A 273 -2.29 -12.44 -1.98
N GLU A 274 -2.58 -12.32 -0.69
CA GLU A 274 -1.99 -13.14 0.37
C GLU A 274 -2.93 -13.19 1.58
N GLU A 275 -2.81 -14.28 2.33
CA GLU A 275 -3.51 -14.53 3.59
C GLU A 275 -2.47 -14.87 4.67
N PRO A 276 -2.74 -14.58 5.96
CA PRO A 276 -1.84 -15.05 7.00
C PRO A 276 -1.87 -16.59 7.04
N LEU A 277 -0.72 -17.21 7.33
CA LEU A 277 -0.67 -18.63 7.62
C LEU A 277 -1.54 -18.90 8.86
N ASP A 278 -2.42 -19.89 8.79
CA ASP A 278 -3.18 -20.33 9.96
C ASP A 278 -2.19 -20.87 11.01
N GLU A 279 -2.16 -20.26 12.21
CA GLU A 279 -1.39 -20.75 13.37
C GLU A 279 -2.06 -21.96 14.05
#